data_AF-A0A9W6VBA7-F1
#
_entry.id   AF-A0A9W6VBA7-F1
#
_cell.length_a   1.000
_cell.length_b   1.000
_cell.length_c   1.000
_cell.angle_alpha   90.00
_cell.angle_beta   90.00
_cell.angle_gamma   90.00
#
_symmetry.space_group_name_H-M   'P 1'
#
loop_
_entity.id
_entity.type
_entity.pdbx_description
1 polymer ?
#
loop_
_entity_poly.entity_id
_entity_poly.type
_entity_poly.pdbx_seq_one_letter_code
_entity_poly.pdbx_strand_id
1 'polypeptide(L)'
;MASPRDPLVDLLLRTPPLLRKAIWRVPERLQPKEKRVVWARAVDFATGAVVHDFHGTAPDFHMVTGVREHHGRVHLGSLEERAVAAFDLP
;
A
#
# COMPACT_ATOMS: atom_id res chain seq x y z
N MET A 1 5.39 -0.54 2.05
CA MET A 1 4.95 0.58 1.17
C MET A 1 3.45 0.48 1.06
N ALA A 2 2.70 1.58 1.20
CA ALA A 2 1.24 1.53 1.24
C ALA A 2 0.58 1.43 -0.15
N SER A 3 1.24 1.93 -1.20
CA SER A 3 0.78 1.87 -2.59
C SER A 3 1.91 1.41 -3.52
N PRO A 4 1.62 0.69 -4.63
CA PRO A 4 2.58 0.45 -5.70
C PRO A 4 3.01 1.76 -6.35
N ARG A 5 4.09 1.70 -7.14
CA ARG A 5 4.51 2.86 -7.96
C ARG A 5 3.41 3.22 -8.94
N ASP A 6 3.08 4.52 -9.00
CA ASP A 6 2.11 5.05 -9.94
C ASP A 6 2.82 5.89 -11.02
N PRO A 7 2.71 5.52 -12.31
CA PRO A 7 3.41 6.22 -13.39
C PRO A 7 2.93 7.67 -13.58
N LEU A 8 1.68 7.99 -13.22
CA LEU A 8 1.18 9.37 -13.26
C LEU A 8 1.86 10.20 -12.19
N VAL A 9 2.00 9.65 -10.97
CA VAL A 9 2.72 10.33 -9.88
C VAL A 9 4.19 10.50 -10.25
N ASP A 10 4.83 9.46 -10.79
CA ASP A 10 6.22 9.52 -11.26
C ASP A 10 6.42 10.58 -12.37
N LEU A 11 5.44 10.76 -13.27
CA LEU A 11 5.46 11.81 -14.28
C LEU A 11 5.29 13.20 -13.65
N LEU A 12 4.36 13.35 -12.71
CA LEU A 12 4.11 14.61 -12.01
C LEU A 12 5.33 15.12 -11.24
N LEU A 13 6.12 14.22 -10.66
CA LEU A 13 7.38 14.57 -10.00
C LEU A 13 8.41 15.21 -10.95
N ARG A 14 8.31 14.93 -12.26
CA ARG A 14 9.18 15.50 -13.31
C ARG A 14 8.67 16.85 -13.84
N THR A 15 7.47 17.29 -13.46
CA THR A 15 6.89 18.56 -13.94
C THR A 15 7.36 19.77 -13.11
N PRO A 16 7.35 20.99 -13.68
CA PRO A 16 7.67 22.21 -12.96
C PRO A 16 6.87 22.37 -11.65
N PRO A 17 7.45 22.91 -10.56
CA PRO A 17 6.77 23.05 -9.27
C PRO A 17 5.41 23.76 -9.31
N LEU A 18 5.21 24.65 -10.28
CA LEU A 18 3.94 25.37 -10.49
C LEU A 18 2.79 24.43 -10.90
N LEU A 19 3.06 23.42 -11.74
CA LEU A 19 2.06 22.42 -12.12
C LEU A 19 1.63 21.57 -10.93
N ARG A 20 2.58 21.15 -10.08
CA ARG A 20 2.26 20.43 -8.84
C ARG A 20 1.37 21.26 -7.92
N LYS A 21 1.65 22.56 -7.75
CA LYS A 21 0.79 23.47 -6.96
C LYS A 21 -0.63 23.60 -7.54
N ALA A 22 -0.77 23.58 -8.86
CA ALA A 22 -2.09 23.61 -9.50
C ALA A 22 -2.88 22.32 -9.23
N ILE A 23 -2.21 21.16 -9.23
CA ILE A 23 -2.84 19.86 -8.93
C ILE A 23 -3.35 19.81 -7.49
N TRP A 24 -2.65 20.40 -6.53
CA TRP A 24 -3.14 20.53 -5.15
C TRP A 24 -4.45 21.31 -5.02
N ARG A 25 -4.83 22.10 -6.04
CA ARG A 25 -6.11 22.82 -6.09
C ARG A 25 -7.22 22.03 -6.77
N VAL A 26 -6.92 20.86 -7.33
CA VAL A 26 -7.90 19.98 -7.97
C VAL A 26 -8.74 19.30 -6.88
N PRO A 27 -10.08 19.31 -6.99
CA PRO A 27 -10.95 18.60 -6.05
C PRO A 27 -10.55 17.14 -5.88
N GLU A 28 -10.59 16.60 -4.66
CA GLU A 28 -10.17 15.22 -4.34
C GLU A 28 -10.82 14.15 -5.24
N ARG A 29 -12.07 14.37 -5.67
CA ARG A 29 -12.79 13.47 -6.58
C ARG A 29 -12.09 13.24 -7.92
N LEU A 30 -11.27 14.20 -8.35
CA LEU A 30 -10.52 14.17 -9.61
C LEU A 30 -9.04 13.82 -9.41
N GLN A 31 -8.59 13.66 -8.16
CA GLN A 31 -7.22 13.26 -7.88
C GLN A 31 -7.03 11.76 -8.19
N PRO A 32 -5.81 11.32 -8.55
CA PRO A 32 -5.49 9.91 -8.71
C PRO A 32 -5.85 9.16 -7.43
N LYS A 33 -6.76 8.19 -7.54
CA LYS A 33 -7.14 7.33 -6.43
C LYS A 33 -6.03 6.34 -6.13
N GLU A 34 -5.93 5.94 -4.86
CA GLU A 34 -5.00 4.87 -4.48
C GLU A 34 -5.32 3.58 -5.24
N LYS A 35 -4.30 2.75 -5.43
CA LYS A 35 -4.50 1.41 -5.97
C LYS A 35 -4.96 0.50 -4.84
N ARG A 36 -6.10 -0.17 -5.02
CA ARG A 36 -6.62 -1.16 -4.07
C ARG A 36 -5.76 -2.42 -4.10
N VAL A 37 -4.66 -2.41 -3.34
CA VAL A 37 -3.77 -3.55 -3.18
C VAL A 37 -3.66 -3.97 -1.72
N VAL A 38 -3.30 -5.23 -1.52
CA VAL A 38 -2.91 -5.79 -0.22
C VAL A 38 -1.43 -6.13 -0.32
N TRP A 39 -0.59 -5.50 0.52
CA TRP A 39 0.85 -5.70 0.49
C TRP A 39 1.43 -5.81 1.90
N ALA A 40 2.09 -6.93 2.21
CA ALA A 40 2.84 -7.15 3.43
C ALA A 40 4.21 -7.76 3.10
N ARG A 41 5.26 -7.30 3.78
CA ARG A 41 6.63 -7.77 3.54
C ARG A 41 7.34 -8.03 4.86
N ALA A 42 7.93 -9.21 4.98
CA ALA A 42 8.79 -9.58 6.09
C ALA A 42 10.24 -9.39 5.68
N VAL A 43 11.03 -8.79 6.57
CA VAL A 43 12.44 -8.49 6.35
C VAL A 43 13.23 -9.10 7.48
N ASP A 44 14.31 -9.79 7.15
CA ASP A 44 15.28 -10.30 8.12
C ASP A 44 16.01 -9.12 8.77
N PHE A 45 16.00 -9.08 10.11
CA PHE A 45 16.55 -7.95 10.86
C PHE A 45 18.08 -7.86 10.80
N ALA A 46 18.78 -8.99 10.63
CA ALA A 46 20.23 -9.01 10.62
C ALA A 46 20.82 -8.61 9.26
N THR A 47 20.20 -9.08 8.17
CA THR A 47 20.69 -8.95 6.80
C THR A 47 19.95 -7.87 6.01
N GLY A 48 18.74 -7.49 6.43
CA GLY A 48 17.85 -6.63 5.66
C GLY A 48 17.23 -7.33 4.44
N ALA A 49 17.42 -8.64 4.27
CA ALA A 49 16.87 -9.39 3.16
C ALA A 49 15.35 -9.54 3.30
N VAL A 50 14.63 -9.46 2.18
CA VAL A 50 13.19 -9.76 2.16
C VAL A 50 13.02 -11.28 2.25
N VAL A 51 12.40 -11.76 3.31
CA VAL A 51 12.17 -13.21 3.53
C VAL A 51 10.80 -13.65 3.01
N HIS A 52 9.79 -12.78 3.12
CA HIS A 52 8.48 -12.99 2.51
C HIS A 52 7.94 -11.70 1.91
N ASP A 53 7.30 -11.81 0.76
CA ASP A 53 6.66 -10.71 0.05
C ASP A 53 5.27 -11.12 -0.42
N PHE A 54 4.25 -10.69 0.30
CA PHE A 54 2.85 -10.94 -0.05
C PHE A 54 2.29 -9.72 -0.76
N HIS A 55 1.96 -9.84 -2.04
CA HIS A 55 1.35 -8.77 -2.83
C HIS A 55 0.19 -9.33 -3.64
N GLY A 56 -0.99 -8.75 -3.46
CA GLY A 56 -2.19 -9.22 -4.13
C GLY A 56 -3.35 -8.23 -4.06
N THR A 57 -4.55 -8.74 -4.37
CA THR A 57 -5.80 -8.00 -4.31
C THR A 57 -6.84 -8.81 -3.55
N ALA A 58 -7.74 -8.12 -2.86
CA ALA A 58 -8.90 -8.71 -2.22
C ALA A 58 -10.13 -7.82 -2.51
N PRO A 59 -11.34 -8.39 -2.63
CA PRO A 59 -12.55 -7.62 -2.95
C PRO A 59 -12.90 -6.60 -1.85
N ASP A 60 -12.74 -7.01 -0.59
CA ASP A 60 -13.22 -6.28 0.59
C ASP A 60 -12.08 -5.80 1.51
N PHE A 61 -10.84 -5.78 1.00
CA PHE A 61 -9.68 -5.37 1.79
C PHE A 61 -8.57 -4.77 0.92
N HIS A 62 -8.07 -3.60 1.31
CA HIS A 62 -6.90 -2.93 0.74
C HIS A 62 -6.26 -1.99 1.76
N MET A 63 -5.16 -1.33 1.39
CA MET A 63 -4.47 -0.33 2.19
C MET A 63 -3.95 -0.90 3.52
N VAL A 64 -3.03 -1.85 3.46
CA VAL A 64 -2.41 -2.45 4.66
C VAL A 64 -1.64 -1.39 5.43
N THR A 65 -2.07 -1.12 6.66
CA THR A 65 -1.39 -0.18 7.58
C THR A 65 -0.80 -0.86 8.80
N GLY A 66 -1.26 -2.08 9.11
CA GLY A 66 -0.75 -2.90 10.20
C GLY A 66 -0.59 -4.36 9.78
N VAL A 67 0.44 -5.02 10.29
CA VAL A 67 0.68 -6.45 10.11
C VAL A 67 1.18 -7.05 11.41
N ARG A 68 0.65 -8.21 11.79
CA ARG A 68 1.15 -9.03 12.91
C ARG A 68 1.03 -10.51 12.57
N GLU A 69 2.09 -11.26 12.83
CA GLU A 69 2.08 -12.71 12.80
C GLU A 69 1.87 -13.23 14.23
N HIS A 70 1.05 -14.27 14.36
CA HIS A 70 0.83 -14.98 15.61
C HIS A 70 0.48 -16.44 15.33
N HIS A 71 1.31 -17.36 15.81
CA HIS A 71 1.15 -18.81 15.63
C HIS A 71 0.93 -19.26 14.18
N GLY A 72 1.72 -18.73 13.25
CA GLY A 72 1.67 -19.10 11.83
C GLY A 72 0.53 -18.43 11.06
N ARG A 73 -0.27 -17.57 11.71
CA ARG A 73 -1.30 -16.77 11.05
C ARG A 73 -0.89 -15.30 11.01
N VAL A 74 -1.02 -14.70 9.83
CA VAL A 74 -0.77 -13.28 9.61
C VAL A 74 -2.09 -12.54 9.60
N HIS A 75 -2.17 -11.47 10.39
CA HIS A 75 -3.29 -10.56 10.48
C HIS A 75 -2.91 -9.20 9.89
N LEU A 76 -3.77 -8.64 9.06
CA LEU A 76 -3.59 -7.35 8.40
C LEU A 76 -4.69 -6.37 8.81
N GLY A 77 -4.28 -5.16 9.19
CA GLY A 77 -5.17 -4.04 9.48
C GLY A 77 -5.18 -3.00 8.35
N SER A 78 -6.29 -2.30 8.22
CA SER A 78 -6.49 -1.19 7.28
C SER A 78 -7.07 0.01 8.02
N LEU A 79 -6.78 1.23 7.54
CA LEU A 79 -7.45 2.46 8.00
C LEU A 79 -8.66 2.82 7.13
N GLU A 80 -8.78 2.22 5.95
CA GLU A 80 -9.86 2.48 4.98
C GLU A 80 -10.99 1.45 5.10
N GLU A 81 -10.67 0.23 5.51
CA GLU A 81 -11.61 -0.90 5.47
C GLU A 81 -12.16 -1.28 6.84
N ARG A 82 -13.40 -1.76 6.85
CA ARG A 82 -14.11 -2.21 8.07
C ARG A 82 -13.88 -3.70 8.38
N ALA A 83 -12.86 -4.30 7.78
CA ALA A 83 -12.53 -5.72 7.89
C ALA A 83 -11.08 -5.90 8.36
N VAL A 84 -10.78 -7.08 8.89
CA VAL A 84 -9.40 -7.55 9.15
C VAL A 84 -9.14 -8.72 8.21
N ALA A 85 -8.10 -8.62 7.39
CA ALA A 85 -7.67 -9.74 6.56
C ALA A 85 -6.74 -10.66 7.34
N ALA A 86 -6.82 -11.96 7.09
CA ALA A 86 -5.90 -12.94 7.66
C ALA A 86 -5.60 -14.06 6.67
N PHE A 87 -4.40 -14.61 6.76
CA PHE A 87 -3.97 -15.78 5.99
C PHE A 87 -2.93 -16.58 6.79
N ASP A 88 -2.83 -17.87 6.49
CA ASP A 88 -1.84 -18.75 7.11
C ASP A 88 -0.52 -18.66 6.34
N LEU A 89 0.61 -18.68 7.05
CA LEU A 89 1.93 -18.74 6.44
C LEU A 89 2.10 -20.11 5.74
N PRO A 90 2.67 -20.13 4.52
CA PRO A 90 2.97 -21.36 3.81
C PRO A 90 4.04 -22.21 4.52
#